data_AF-K8NUH3-F1
#
_entry.id   AF-K8NUH3-F1
#
_cell.length_a   1.000
_cell.length_b   1.000
_cell.length_c   1.000
_cell.angle_alpha   90.00
_cell.angle_beta   90.00
_cell.angle_gamma   90.00
#
_symmetry.space_group_name_H-M   'P 1'
#
loop_
_entity.id
_entity.type
_entity.pdbx_description
1 polymer ?
#
loop_
_entity_poly.entity_id
_entity_poly.type
_entity_poly.pdbx_seq_one_letter_code
_entity_poly.pdbx_strand_id
1 'polypeptide(L)'
;MPSLTFVLPHWLYWGTLIVFPLVAMYFIARERRRGIPRGPSLFIAYLFWLCSGFMGLHRFYLRNAWGFVFIPVFLAILYMTGNIRDHREDVSRTRAAVESSHTAVTREKIPSGEAATPEATARLSKAQADLKTAEAEFETEKKNLETARDYSRWLAILMAAMLIADALLLPGLVRRTAAKEANERQTPLADIPEVPPHGTDEDPAKNVHTWLTDKIEMVNVRAGEFSAYWAVISVFVYYYEVIARFAFNSPTNWVHESMFLMYGMQYMLAGAYAYKEDQHVRVDVIYTKFSPRGKAVADIITSFFFFIFVGVMFWTSWRFAADSIGNNEHSFTEWGIQYWPIKVMMPIGAGLLFLQGVAKLIKDIVFLTRGRA
;
A
#
# COMPACT_ATOMS: atom_id res chain seq x y z
N MET A 1 -22.69 18.57 1.69
CA MET A 1 -21.46 18.28 0.92
C MET A 1 -21.75 17.03 0.09
N PRO A 2 -21.31 16.93 -1.18
CA PRO A 2 -21.49 15.70 -1.95
C PRO A 2 -20.75 14.56 -1.25
N SER A 3 -21.48 13.53 -0.80
CA SER A 3 -20.90 12.30 -0.24
C SER A 3 -20.83 11.23 -1.34
N LEU A 4 -19.74 10.47 -1.36
CA LEU A 4 -19.59 9.32 -2.25
C LEU A 4 -20.16 8.09 -1.54
N THR A 5 -21.39 7.72 -1.87
CA THR A 5 -22.09 6.55 -1.27
C THR A 5 -21.76 5.23 -1.97
N PHE A 6 -20.60 5.11 -2.61
CA PHE A 6 -20.22 3.92 -3.36
C PHE A 6 -19.66 2.82 -2.45
N VAL A 7 -20.37 1.70 -2.40
CA VAL A 7 -19.92 0.46 -1.79
C VAL A 7 -19.56 -0.51 -2.91
N LEU A 8 -18.34 -1.07 -2.88
CA LEU A 8 -17.89 -1.99 -3.90
C LEU A 8 -18.72 -3.29 -3.87
N PRO A 9 -19.44 -3.65 -4.94
CA PRO A 9 -20.16 -4.91 -4.98
C PRO A 9 -19.20 -6.11 -4.90
N HIS A 10 -19.57 -7.15 -4.16
CA HIS A 10 -18.71 -8.33 -3.97
C HIS A 10 -18.33 -9.01 -5.28
N TRP A 11 -19.27 -9.13 -6.23
CA TRP A 11 -19.00 -9.72 -7.55
C TRP A 11 -17.96 -8.91 -8.34
N LEU A 12 -17.96 -7.59 -8.19
CA LEU A 12 -17.00 -6.71 -8.86
C LEU A 12 -15.62 -6.86 -8.24
N TYR A 13 -15.54 -6.98 -6.91
CA TYR A 13 -14.30 -7.27 -6.22
C TYR A 13 -13.69 -8.61 -6.68
N TRP A 14 -14.43 -9.71 -6.55
CA TRP A 14 -13.96 -11.03 -6.95
C TRP A 14 -13.66 -11.13 -8.44
N GLY A 15 -14.53 -10.55 -9.28
CA GLY A 15 -14.33 -10.49 -10.72
C GLY A 15 -13.06 -9.72 -11.08
N THR A 16 -12.78 -8.60 -10.41
CA THR A 16 -11.56 -7.81 -10.64
C THR A 16 -10.32 -8.61 -10.27
N LEU A 17 -10.31 -9.30 -9.12
CA LEU A 17 -9.17 -10.11 -8.69
C LEU A 17 -8.84 -11.26 -9.65
N ILE A 18 -9.81 -11.77 -10.39
CA ILE A 18 -9.60 -12.84 -11.37
C ILE A 18 -9.25 -12.26 -12.74
N VAL A 19 -10.05 -11.33 -13.24
CA VAL A 19 -9.96 -10.84 -14.62
C VAL A 19 -8.76 -9.92 -14.81
N PHE A 20 -8.48 -9.02 -13.86
CA PHE A 20 -7.43 -8.02 -14.03
C PHE A 20 -6.04 -8.66 -14.22
N PRO A 21 -5.58 -9.62 -13.39
CA PRO A 21 -4.29 -10.25 -13.62
C PRO A 21 -4.20 -10.99 -14.96
N LEU A 22 -5.26 -11.67 -15.40
CA LEU A 22 -5.27 -12.39 -16.68
C LEU A 22 -5.12 -11.43 -17.87
N VAL A 23 -5.82 -10.30 -17.80
CA VAL A 23 -5.72 -9.23 -18.81
C VAL A 23 -4.33 -8.61 -18.79
N ALA A 24 -3.76 -8.35 -17.60
CA ALA A 24 -2.41 -7.82 -17.44
C ALA A 24 -1.35 -8.77 -18.01
N MET A 25 -1.41 -10.07 -17.66
CA MET A 25 -0.56 -11.12 -18.22
C MET A 25 -0.66 -11.17 -19.75
N TYR A 26 -1.87 -11.10 -20.30
CA TYR A 26 -2.07 -11.07 -21.75
C TYR A 26 -1.40 -9.86 -22.40
N PHE A 27 -1.60 -8.65 -21.84
CA PHE A 27 -0.99 -7.44 -22.38
C PHE A 27 0.53 -7.47 -22.30
N ILE A 28 1.10 -7.97 -21.20
CA ILE A 28 2.55 -8.06 -21.02
C ILE A 28 3.15 -9.13 -21.94
N ALA A 29 2.50 -10.28 -22.09
CA ALA A 29 2.90 -11.29 -23.05
C ALA A 29 2.86 -10.74 -24.50
N ARG A 30 1.83 -9.94 -24.83
CA ARG A 30 1.71 -9.28 -26.13
C ARG A 30 2.81 -8.24 -26.35
N GLU A 31 3.16 -7.47 -25.33
CA GLU A 31 4.17 -6.42 -25.42
C GLU A 31 5.59 -7.00 -25.47
N ARG A 32 5.88 -8.07 -24.71
CA ARG A 32 7.17 -8.81 -24.83
C ARG A 32 7.43 -9.30 -26.26
N ARG A 33 6.38 -9.67 -27.00
CA ARG A 33 6.49 -10.05 -28.43
C ARG A 33 6.76 -8.87 -29.37
N ARG A 34 6.48 -7.64 -28.94
CA ARG A 34 6.65 -6.42 -29.74
C ARG A 34 8.05 -5.81 -29.64
N GLY A 35 8.93 -6.36 -28.78
CA GLY A 35 10.31 -5.91 -28.67
C GLY A 35 10.47 -4.58 -27.91
N ILE A 36 11.35 -3.71 -28.42
CA ILE A 36 11.95 -2.53 -27.76
C ILE A 36 10.91 -1.69 -26.97
N PRO A 37 11.23 -1.28 -25.72
CA PRO A 37 10.37 -0.40 -24.94
C PRO A 37 9.97 0.86 -25.73
N ARG A 38 8.67 1.11 -25.83
CA ARG A 38 8.18 2.39 -26.32
C ARG A 38 8.77 3.49 -25.42
N GLY A 39 9.29 4.55 -26.04
CA GLY A 39 9.72 5.74 -25.30
C GLY A 39 8.58 6.32 -24.46
N PRO A 40 8.83 7.40 -23.69
CA PRO A 40 7.84 7.97 -22.81
C PRO A 40 6.54 8.27 -23.56
N SER A 41 5.42 7.79 -23.01
CA SER A 41 4.11 7.96 -23.62
C SER A 41 3.37 9.13 -23.00
N LEU A 42 2.61 9.84 -23.81
CA LEU A 42 1.80 10.96 -23.33
C LEU A 42 0.73 10.51 -22.33
N PHE A 43 0.14 9.34 -22.57
CA PHE A 43 -0.85 8.75 -21.68
C PHE A 43 -0.29 8.49 -20.28
N ILE A 44 0.87 7.82 -20.17
CA ILE A 44 1.52 7.54 -18.88
C ILE A 44 1.94 8.83 -18.19
N ALA A 45 2.41 9.84 -18.95
CA ALA A 45 2.79 11.12 -18.38
C ALA A 45 1.59 11.85 -17.73
N TYR A 46 0.43 11.86 -18.39
CA TYR A 46 -0.80 12.39 -17.79
C TYR A 46 -1.34 11.53 -16.65
N LEU A 47 -1.16 10.21 -16.70
CA LEU A 47 -1.52 9.33 -15.60
C LEU A 47 -0.73 9.66 -14.33
N PHE A 48 0.59 9.81 -14.44
CA PHE A 48 1.41 10.26 -13.31
C PHE A 48 1.05 11.67 -12.85
N TRP A 49 0.75 12.57 -13.77
CA TRP A 49 0.32 13.93 -13.41
C TRP A 49 -0.97 13.91 -12.61
N LEU A 50 -1.94 13.10 -13.01
CA LEU A 50 -3.22 12.96 -12.31
C LEU A 50 -3.04 12.28 -10.94
N CYS A 51 -2.36 11.14 -10.89
CA CYS A 51 -2.27 10.33 -9.68
C CYS A 51 -1.27 10.89 -8.65
N SER A 52 -0.20 11.55 -9.11
CA SER A 52 0.93 11.90 -8.25
C SER A 52 1.65 13.18 -8.67
N GLY A 53 0.96 14.05 -9.42
CA GLY A 53 1.53 15.30 -9.88
C GLY A 53 1.95 16.23 -8.75
N PHE A 54 1.24 16.19 -7.62
CA PHE A 54 1.54 17.01 -6.44
C PHE A 54 2.88 16.67 -5.77
N MET A 55 3.45 15.48 -6.05
CA MET A 55 4.81 15.09 -5.65
C MET A 55 5.84 15.26 -6.78
N GLY A 56 5.42 15.74 -7.96
CA GLY A 56 6.30 15.91 -9.11
C GLY A 56 6.67 14.62 -9.85
N LEU A 57 5.99 13.48 -9.60
CA LEU A 57 6.36 12.19 -10.18
C LEU A 57 6.26 12.15 -11.71
N HIS A 58 5.37 12.94 -12.31
CA HIS A 58 5.28 13.09 -13.78
C HIS A 58 6.53 13.75 -14.39
N ARG A 59 7.22 14.62 -13.65
CA ARG A 59 8.51 15.19 -14.07
C ARG A 59 9.64 14.16 -13.95
N PHE A 60 9.65 13.37 -12.88
CA PHE A 60 10.65 12.30 -12.71
C PHE A 60 10.48 11.19 -13.75
N TYR A 61 9.24 10.83 -14.11
CA TYR A 61 8.94 9.94 -15.23
C TYR A 61 9.61 10.41 -16.53
N LEU A 62 9.66 11.73 -16.76
CA LEU A 62 10.30 12.35 -17.93
C LEU A 62 11.78 12.68 -17.72
N ARG A 63 12.42 12.12 -16.67
CA ARG A 63 13.82 12.36 -16.26
C ARG A 63 14.15 13.84 -16.03
N ASN A 64 13.19 14.58 -15.47
CA ASN A 64 13.32 16.01 -15.22
C ASN A 64 13.37 16.31 -13.71
N ALA A 65 14.47 16.91 -13.24
CA ALA A 65 14.69 17.27 -11.84
C ALA A 65 13.74 18.36 -11.31
N TRP A 66 13.03 19.09 -12.18
CA TRP A 66 12.02 20.06 -11.74
C TRP A 66 10.90 19.45 -10.89
N GLY A 67 10.75 18.11 -10.88
CA GLY A 67 9.88 17.41 -9.93
C GLY A 67 10.18 17.73 -8.46
N PHE A 68 11.44 18.03 -8.10
CA PHE A 68 11.80 18.37 -6.72
C PHE A 68 11.14 19.65 -6.20
N VAL A 69 10.74 20.58 -7.08
CA VAL A 69 10.07 21.83 -6.67
C VAL A 69 8.68 21.57 -6.06
N PHE A 70 8.03 20.47 -6.44
CA PHE A 70 6.73 20.10 -5.90
C PHE A 70 6.81 19.61 -4.45
N ILE A 71 7.94 19.00 -4.04
CA ILE A 71 8.08 18.34 -2.75
C ILE A 71 7.98 19.32 -1.56
N PRO A 72 8.71 20.46 -1.51
CA PRO A 72 8.58 21.42 -0.42
C PRO A 72 7.16 21.98 -0.27
N VAL A 73 6.50 22.28 -1.39
CA VAL A 73 5.11 22.79 -1.38
C VAL A 73 4.16 21.73 -0.84
N PHE A 74 4.32 20.48 -1.27
CA PHE A 74 3.54 19.36 -0.77
C PHE A 74 3.76 19.11 0.73
N LEU A 75 5.01 19.10 1.20
CA LEU A 75 5.33 18.95 2.62
C LEU A 75 4.79 20.11 3.47
N ALA A 76 4.84 21.34 2.96
CA ALA A 76 4.23 22.49 3.62
C ALA A 76 2.71 22.33 3.74
N ILE A 77 2.02 21.83 2.71
CA ILE A 77 0.58 21.53 2.78
C ILE A 77 0.29 20.48 3.86
N LEU A 78 1.08 19.41 3.93
CA LEU A 78 0.89 18.36 4.94
C LEU A 78 1.10 18.91 6.36
N TYR A 79 2.17 19.69 6.57
CA TYR A 79 2.45 20.34 7.85
C TYR A 79 1.31 21.27 8.27
N MET A 80 0.85 22.13 7.37
CA MET A 80 -0.26 23.05 7.64
C MET A 80 -1.58 22.30 7.91
N THR A 81 -1.81 21.17 7.25
CA THR A 81 -2.98 20.33 7.51
C THR A 81 -2.94 19.72 8.92
N GLY A 82 -1.75 19.34 9.39
CA GLY A 82 -1.52 18.95 10.79
C GLY A 82 -1.87 20.08 11.77
N ASN A 83 -1.30 21.27 11.57
CA ASN A 83 -1.57 22.43 12.42
C ASN A 83 -3.06 22.81 12.44
N ILE A 84 -3.76 22.73 11.31
CA ILE A 84 -5.21 23.00 11.25
C ILE A 84 -5.99 22.02 12.15
N ARG A 85 -5.60 20.74 12.19
CA ARG A 85 -6.25 19.74 13.04
C ARG A 85 -6.05 20.09 14.51
N ASP A 86 -4.82 20.43 14.89
CA ASP A 86 -4.46 20.70 16.28
C ASP A 86 -5.16 21.99 16.77
N HIS A 87 -5.12 23.07 15.99
CA HIS A 87 -5.88 24.29 16.32
C HIS A 87 -7.39 24.09 16.33
N ARG A 88 -7.94 23.18 15.50
CA ARG A 88 -9.37 22.86 15.53
C ARG A 88 -9.75 22.16 16.84
N GLU A 89 -8.88 21.32 17.38
CA GLU A 89 -9.05 20.70 18.69
C GLU A 89 -8.98 21.74 19.81
N ASP A 90 -7.99 22.64 19.77
CA ASP A 90 -7.84 23.72 20.75
C ASP A 90 -9.01 24.70 20.74
N VAL A 91 -9.52 25.08 19.56
CA VAL A 91 -10.74 25.89 19.42
C VAL A 91 -11.95 25.17 20.01
N SER A 92 -12.05 23.85 19.86
CA SER A 92 -13.13 23.07 20.47
C SER A 92 -13.01 23.04 22.00
N ARG A 93 -11.79 22.89 22.54
CA ARG A 93 -11.51 22.87 23.98
C ARG A 93 -11.81 24.23 24.63
N THR A 94 -11.29 25.30 24.05
CA THR A 94 -11.48 26.68 24.55
C THR A 94 -12.94 27.13 24.44
N ARG A 95 -13.65 26.72 23.39
CA ARG A 95 -15.10 26.94 23.29
C ARG A 95 -15.87 26.29 24.44
N ALA A 96 -15.54 25.04 24.78
CA ALA A 96 -16.17 24.36 25.91
C ALA A 96 -15.86 25.08 27.24
N ALA A 97 -14.65 25.61 27.40
CA ALA A 97 -14.28 26.44 28.55
C ALA A 97 -15.13 27.72 28.63
N VAL A 98 -15.31 28.44 27.52
CA VAL A 98 -16.20 29.63 27.44
C VAL A 98 -17.63 29.27 27.85
N GLU A 99 -18.19 28.18 27.33
CA GLU A 99 -19.55 27.73 27.68
C GLU A 99 -19.67 27.39 29.17
N SER A 100 -18.65 26.75 29.76
CA SER A 100 -18.60 26.44 31.19
C SER A 100 -18.52 27.70 32.06
N SER A 101 -17.68 28.68 31.69
CA SER A 101 -17.54 29.97 32.39
C SER A 101 -18.81 30.82 32.26
N HIS A 102 -19.45 30.82 31.09
CA HIS A 102 -20.72 31.50 30.88
C HIS A 102 -21.84 30.92 31.76
N THR A 103 -21.85 29.59 31.94
CA THR A 103 -22.76 28.90 32.86
C THR A 103 -22.49 29.30 34.31
N ALA A 104 -21.23 29.39 34.72
CA ALA A 104 -20.84 29.85 36.06
C ALA A 104 -21.30 31.30 36.33
N VAL A 105 -21.08 32.22 35.38
CA VAL A 105 -21.59 33.60 35.47
C VAL A 105 -23.11 33.62 35.60
N THR A 106 -23.82 32.79 34.83
CA THR A 106 -25.28 32.72 34.89
C THR A 106 -25.79 32.19 36.23
N ARG A 107 -25.08 31.24 36.85
CA ARG A 107 -25.41 30.71 38.18
C ARG A 107 -25.18 31.71 39.32
N GLU A 108 -24.15 32.54 39.22
CA GLU A 108 -23.80 33.53 40.26
C GLU A 108 -24.53 34.87 40.07
N LYS A 109 -25.40 35.00 39.05
CA LYS A 109 -26.24 36.20 38.87
C LYS A 109 -27.20 36.34 40.04
N ILE A 110 -27.10 37.46 40.75
CA ILE A 110 -27.98 37.82 41.86
C ILE A 110 -29.41 38.05 41.32
N PRO A 111 -30.44 37.34 41.82
CA PRO A 111 -31.82 37.52 41.39
C PRO A 111 -32.34 38.94 41.63
N SER A 112 -33.23 39.39 40.74
CA SER A 112 -33.87 40.71 40.84
C SER A 112 -34.79 40.79 42.07
N GLY A 113 -34.25 41.18 43.22
CA GLY A 113 -35.00 41.33 44.48
C GLY A 113 -34.22 41.00 45.76
N GLU A 114 -33.03 40.40 45.67
CA GLU A 114 -32.18 40.08 46.84
C GLU A 114 -31.10 41.15 47.07
N ALA A 115 -30.76 41.41 48.34
CA ALA A 115 -29.70 42.35 48.70
C ALA A 115 -28.33 41.78 48.32
N ALA A 116 -27.53 42.55 47.58
CA ALA A 116 -26.19 42.15 47.16
C ALA A 116 -25.27 42.01 48.37
N THR A 117 -24.95 40.78 48.76
CA THR A 117 -23.95 40.51 49.79
C THR A 117 -22.54 40.71 49.19
N PRO A 118 -21.57 41.24 49.95
CA PRO A 118 -20.19 41.45 49.47
C PRO A 118 -19.56 40.19 48.87
N GLU A 119 -19.87 39.03 49.44
CA GLU A 119 -19.40 37.73 48.98
C GLU A 119 -20.00 37.31 47.63
N ALA A 120 -21.30 37.54 47.41
CA ALA A 120 -21.95 37.25 46.12
C ALA A 120 -21.40 38.14 44.99
N THR A 121 -21.15 39.41 45.27
CA THR A 121 -20.47 40.31 44.30
C THR A 121 -19.05 39.90 43.98
N ALA A 122 -18.30 39.36 44.95
CA ALA A 122 -16.94 38.86 44.73
C ALA A 122 -16.92 37.56 43.89
N ARG A 123 -17.89 36.66 44.09
CA ARG A 123 -18.05 35.45 43.29
C ARG A 123 -18.44 35.76 41.84
N LEU A 124 -19.37 36.69 41.65
CA LEU A 124 -19.78 37.16 40.32
C LEU A 124 -18.62 37.85 39.58
N SER A 125 -17.87 38.74 40.24
CA SER A 125 -16.74 39.43 39.60
C SER A 125 -15.62 38.47 39.22
N LYS A 126 -15.34 37.46 40.05
CA LYS A 126 -14.41 36.37 39.71
C LYS A 126 -14.90 35.57 38.50
N ALA A 127 -16.16 35.12 38.51
CA ALA A 127 -16.74 34.37 37.39
C ALA A 127 -16.72 35.18 36.07
N GLN A 128 -16.93 36.49 36.13
CA GLN A 128 -16.82 37.39 34.97
C GLN A 128 -15.37 37.55 34.49
N ALA A 129 -14.40 37.62 35.40
CA ALA A 129 -12.98 37.66 35.05
C ALA A 129 -12.53 36.34 34.39
N ASP A 130 -12.97 35.20 34.92
CA ASP A 130 -12.71 33.86 34.38
C ASP A 130 -13.34 33.71 32.98
N LEU A 131 -14.57 34.21 32.77
CA LEU A 131 -15.22 34.25 31.46
C LEU A 131 -14.42 35.09 30.45
N LYS A 132 -14.02 36.31 30.83
CA LYS A 132 -13.24 37.19 29.95
C LYS A 132 -11.91 36.57 29.54
N THR A 133 -11.29 35.81 30.44
CA THR A 133 -10.04 35.08 30.17
C THR A 133 -10.27 33.95 29.17
N ALA A 134 -11.31 33.14 29.38
CA ALA A 134 -11.70 32.08 28.47
C ALA A 134 -12.08 32.61 27.07
N GLU A 135 -12.79 33.74 26.98
CA GLU A 135 -13.13 34.40 25.71
C GLU A 135 -11.89 34.90 24.96
N ALA A 136 -10.90 35.46 25.68
CA ALA A 136 -9.65 35.90 25.09
C ALA A 136 -8.80 34.73 24.54
N GLU A 137 -8.74 33.62 25.28
CA GLU A 137 -8.07 32.39 24.82
C GLU A 137 -8.78 31.80 23.59
N PHE A 138 -10.11 31.76 23.60
CA PHE A 138 -10.91 31.28 22.47
C PHE A 138 -10.68 32.10 21.19
N GLU A 139 -10.75 33.44 21.28
CA GLU A 139 -10.51 34.29 20.11
C GLU A 139 -9.06 34.22 19.61
N THR A 140 -8.09 33.98 20.51
CA THR A 140 -6.69 33.74 20.12
C THR A 140 -6.55 32.46 19.30
N GLU A 141 -7.09 31.33 19.79
CA GLU A 141 -7.00 30.06 19.07
C GLU A 141 -7.80 30.06 17.77
N LYS A 142 -8.94 30.75 17.75
CA LYS A 142 -9.72 30.96 16.54
C LYS A 142 -8.94 31.73 15.47
N LYS A 143 -8.24 32.80 15.85
CA LYS A 143 -7.36 33.55 14.93
C LYS A 143 -6.20 32.70 14.42
N ASN A 144 -5.61 31.86 15.27
CA ASN A 144 -4.56 30.92 14.87
C ASN A 144 -5.09 29.90 13.84
N LEU A 145 -6.28 29.35 14.07
CA LEU A 145 -6.94 28.43 13.13
C LEU A 145 -7.23 29.10 11.78
N GLU A 146 -7.76 30.33 11.78
CA GLU A 146 -8.01 31.10 10.55
C GLU A 146 -6.72 31.36 9.77
N THR A 147 -5.66 31.78 10.46
CA THR A 147 -4.34 32.00 9.88
C THR A 147 -3.79 30.72 9.25
N ALA A 148 -3.86 29.60 9.96
CA ALA A 148 -3.41 28.30 9.46
C ALA A 148 -4.20 27.84 8.22
N ARG A 149 -5.52 28.08 8.21
CA ARG A 149 -6.39 27.82 7.04
C ARG A 149 -6.02 28.68 5.84
N ASP A 150 -5.76 29.96 6.05
CA ASP A 150 -5.38 30.88 4.97
C ASP A 150 -4.05 30.48 4.33
N TYR A 151 -3.04 30.13 5.12
CA TYR A 151 -1.77 29.61 4.61
C TYR A 151 -1.96 28.32 3.81
N SER A 152 -2.72 27.36 4.35
CA SER A 152 -3.03 26.10 3.64
C SER A 152 -3.76 26.36 2.31
N ARG A 153 -4.70 27.31 2.29
CA ARG A 153 -5.42 27.71 1.07
C ARG A 153 -4.46 28.26 0.01
N TRP A 154 -3.55 29.16 0.38
CA TRP A 154 -2.58 29.73 -0.56
C TRP A 154 -1.59 28.69 -1.09
N LEU A 155 -1.13 27.77 -0.25
CA LEU A 155 -0.30 26.65 -0.68
C LEU A 155 -1.04 25.71 -1.65
N ALA A 156 -2.32 25.43 -1.40
CA ALA A 156 -3.15 24.64 -2.30
C ALA A 156 -3.36 25.33 -3.66
N ILE A 157 -3.57 26.65 -3.68
CA ILE A 157 -3.67 27.44 -4.92
C ILE A 157 -2.34 27.40 -5.69
N LEU A 158 -1.21 27.57 -4.99
CA LEU A 158 0.12 27.46 -5.59
C LEU A 158 0.33 26.09 -6.24
N MET A 159 0.00 25.01 -5.52
CA MET A 159 0.10 23.64 -6.03
C MET A 159 -0.79 23.43 -7.26
N ALA A 160 -2.03 23.90 -7.23
CA ALA A 160 -2.94 23.82 -8.37
C ALA A 160 -2.40 24.57 -9.59
N ALA A 161 -1.86 25.78 -9.40
CA ALA A 161 -1.24 26.55 -10.48
C ALA A 161 -0.03 25.83 -11.09
N MET A 162 0.83 25.24 -10.26
CA MET A 162 1.97 24.42 -10.71
C MET A 162 1.51 23.21 -11.53
N LEU A 163 0.45 22.51 -11.08
CA LEU A 163 -0.10 21.36 -11.80
C LEU A 163 -0.69 21.75 -13.15
N ILE A 164 -1.43 22.86 -13.22
CA ILE A 164 -2.01 23.35 -14.49
C ILE A 164 -0.90 23.73 -15.47
N ALA A 165 0.12 24.46 -15.02
CA ALA A 165 1.26 24.81 -15.85
C ALA A 165 1.95 23.56 -16.42
N ASP A 166 2.15 22.53 -15.58
CA ASP A 166 2.74 21.28 -16.03
C ASP A 166 1.85 20.50 -16.99
N ALA A 167 0.53 20.47 -16.78
CA ALA A 167 -0.42 19.82 -17.67
C ALA A 167 -0.31 20.34 -19.12
N LEU A 168 -0.06 21.64 -19.27
CA LEU A 168 0.13 22.30 -20.57
C LEU A 168 1.51 22.01 -21.18
N LEU A 169 2.55 21.86 -20.35
CA LEU A 169 3.92 21.61 -20.80
C LEU A 169 4.18 20.14 -21.15
N LEU A 170 3.41 19.21 -20.57
CA LEU A 170 3.60 17.76 -20.69
C LEU A 170 3.77 17.26 -22.14
N PRO A 171 2.96 17.65 -23.13
CA PRO A 171 3.13 17.18 -24.51
C PRO A 171 4.50 17.54 -25.10
N GLY A 172 5.00 18.75 -24.80
CA GLY A 172 6.31 19.20 -25.25
C GLY A 172 7.45 18.47 -24.55
N LEU A 173 7.31 18.22 -23.25
CA LEU A 173 8.31 17.49 -22.46
C LEU A 173 8.42 16.04 -22.92
N VAL A 174 7.29 15.36 -23.13
CA VAL A 174 7.26 13.97 -23.63
C VAL A 174 7.97 13.87 -24.98
N ARG A 175 7.70 14.78 -25.92
CA ARG A 175 8.36 14.81 -27.23
C ARG A 175 9.88 15.00 -27.11
N ARG A 176 10.32 15.92 -26.23
CA ARG A 176 11.75 16.18 -26.00
C ARG A 176 12.46 14.98 -25.38
N THR A 177 11.86 14.35 -24.38
CA THR A 177 12.44 13.15 -23.73
C THR A 177 12.44 11.97 -24.69
N ALA A 178 11.39 11.76 -25.47
CA ALA A 178 11.34 10.72 -26.49
C ALA A 178 12.44 10.88 -27.55
N ALA A 179 12.69 12.12 -28.01
CA ALA A 179 13.79 12.41 -28.94
C ALA A 179 15.17 12.15 -28.29
N LYS A 180 15.35 12.53 -27.02
CA LYS A 180 16.58 12.26 -26.28
C LYS A 180 16.85 10.76 -26.12
N GLU A 181 15.84 9.99 -25.73
CA GLU A 181 15.96 8.53 -25.62
C GLU A 181 16.21 7.85 -26.96
N ALA A 182 15.63 8.36 -28.05
CA ALA A 182 15.91 7.83 -29.38
C ALA A 182 17.39 7.98 -29.76
N ASN A 183 18.03 9.08 -29.35
CA ASN A 183 19.46 9.30 -29.54
C ASN A 183 20.31 8.44 -28.58
N GLU A 184 19.95 8.35 -27.29
CA GLU A 184 20.67 7.54 -26.30
C GLU A 184 20.69 6.04 -26.67
N ARG A 185 19.64 5.53 -27.32
CA ARG A 185 19.56 4.13 -27.81
C ARG A 185 20.57 3.78 -28.90
N GLN A 186 21.13 4.78 -29.58
CA GLN A 186 22.16 4.57 -30.61
C GLN A 186 23.56 4.44 -30.00
N THR A 187 23.75 4.92 -28.77
CA THR A 187 25.01 4.80 -28.04
C THR A 187 25.14 3.36 -27.48
N PRO A 188 26.27 2.68 -27.67
CA PRO A 188 26.51 1.38 -27.04
C PRO A 188 26.32 1.50 -25.52
N LEU A 189 25.50 0.62 -24.94
CA LEU A 189 25.30 0.57 -23.50
C LEU A 189 26.66 0.28 -22.85
N ALA A 190 27.03 1.07 -21.85
CA ALA A 190 28.16 0.74 -20.98
C ALA A 190 27.92 -0.64 -20.37
N ASP A 191 28.98 -1.43 -20.19
CA ASP A 191 28.90 -2.73 -19.54
C ASP A 191 28.20 -2.56 -18.19
N ILE A 192 26.98 -3.08 -18.13
CA ILE A 192 26.15 -2.99 -16.94
C ILE A 192 26.81 -3.93 -15.92
N PRO A 193 27.12 -3.45 -14.70
CA PRO A 193 27.57 -4.34 -13.63
C PRO A 193 26.57 -5.49 -13.50
N GLU A 194 27.06 -6.73 -13.42
CA GLU A 194 26.19 -7.88 -13.24
C GLU A 194 25.28 -7.64 -12.04
N VAL A 195 23.97 -7.61 -12.29
CA VAL A 195 22.98 -7.55 -11.23
C VAL A 195 23.15 -8.82 -10.41
N PRO A 196 23.31 -8.72 -9.08
CA PRO A 196 23.45 -9.91 -8.26
C PRO A 196 22.29 -10.85 -8.54
N PRO A 197 22.57 -12.14 -8.78
CA PRO A 197 21.55 -13.11 -9.15
C PRO A 197 20.44 -13.16 -8.11
N HIS A 198 19.22 -13.51 -8.54
CA HIS A 198 18.09 -13.62 -7.63
C HIS A 198 18.34 -14.75 -6.61
N GLY A 199 18.37 -14.40 -5.33
CA GLY A 199 18.49 -15.36 -4.22
C GLY A 199 19.82 -15.24 -3.53
N THR A 200 20.12 -16.23 -2.69
CA THR A 200 21.46 -16.38 -2.13
C THR A 200 22.43 -17.04 -3.11
N ASP A 201 21.91 -17.70 -4.17
CA ASP A 201 22.66 -18.55 -5.11
C ASP A 201 23.48 -19.67 -4.43
N GLU A 202 23.16 -19.99 -3.18
CA GLU A 202 23.86 -21.01 -2.40
C GLU A 202 23.40 -22.44 -2.73
N ASP A 203 22.22 -22.59 -3.35
CA ASP A 203 21.59 -23.87 -3.72
C ASP A 203 22.35 -24.52 -4.90
N PRO A 204 23.04 -25.66 -4.67
CA PRO A 204 23.85 -26.32 -5.68
C PRO A 204 23.03 -27.00 -6.78
N ALA A 205 21.74 -27.28 -6.53
CA ALA A 205 20.86 -27.99 -7.43
C ALA A 205 19.93 -27.06 -8.24
N LYS A 206 20.04 -25.73 -8.05
CA LYS A 206 19.21 -24.71 -8.71
C LYS A 206 19.06 -24.91 -10.23
N ASN A 207 20.16 -25.21 -10.91
CA ASN A 207 20.24 -25.38 -12.37
C ASN A 207 19.93 -26.81 -12.86
N VAL A 208 19.49 -27.71 -11.98
CA VAL A 208 19.09 -29.05 -12.37
C VAL A 208 17.70 -29.01 -12.98
N HIS A 209 17.57 -29.59 -14.17
CA HIS A 209 16.32 -29.62 -14.92
C HIS A 209 15.85 -31.05 -15.17
N THR A 210 14.56 -31.25 -14.97
CA THR A 210 13.81 -32.45 -15.32
C THR A 210 12.43 -32.01 -15.82
N TRP A 211 11.77 -32.85 -16.62
CA TRP A 211 10.45 -32.51 -17.15
C TRP A 211 9.45 -32.18 -16.03
N LEU A 212 9.52 -32.89 -14.89
CA LEU A 212 8.59 -32.72 -13.78
C LEU A 212 8.90 -31.45 -12.99
N THR A 213 10.17 -31.20 -12.67
CA THR A 213 10.60 -29.99 -11.95
C THR A 213 10.26 -28.74 -12.75
N ASP A 214 10.50 -28.75 -14.06
CA ASP A 214 10.26 -27.59 -14.91
C ASP A 214 8.75 -27.29 -15.04
N LYS A 215 7.90 -28.32 -15.03
CA LYS A 215 6.43 -28.13 -15.02
C LYS A 215 5.94 -27.55 -13.70
N ILE A 216 6.46 -28.02 -12.57
CA ILE A 216 6.12 -27.48 -11.24
C ILE A 216 6.57 -26.01 -11.15
N GLU A 217 7.81 -25.72 -11.52
CA GLU A 217 8.35 -24.36 -11.48
C GLU A 217 7.58 -23.43 -12.41
N MET A 218 7.19 -23.89 -13.60
CA MET A 218 6.34 -23.10 -14.50
C MET A 218 4.99 -22.74 -13.85
N VAL A 219 4.35 -23.66 -13.13
CA VAL A 219 3.09 -23.39 -12.42
C VAL A 219 3.33 -22.34 -11.33
N ASN A 220 4.39 -22.46 -10.55
CA ASN A 220 4.72 -21.50 -9.49
C ASN A 220 5.09 -20.11 -10.02
N VAL A 221 5.82 -20.04 -11.14
CA VAL A 221 6.12 -18.77 -11.81
C VAL A 221 4.85 -18.10 -12.29
N ARG A 222 3.92 -18.84 -12.92
CA ARG A 222 2.64 -18.29 -13.39
C ARG A 222 1.74 -17.86 -12.23
N ALA A 223 1.69 -18.63 -11.14
CA ALA A 223 0.94 -18.27 -9.95
C ALA A 223 1.52 -17.00 -9.28
N GLY A 224 2.85 -16.92 -9.19
CA GLY A 224 3.56 -15.73 -8.72
C GLY A 224 3.25 -14.50 -9.58
N GLU A 225 3.40 -14.61 -10.89
CA GLU A 225 3.10 -13.54 -11.85
C GLU A 225 1.63 -13.09 -11.77
N PHE A 226 0.69 -14.04 -11.72
CA PHE A 226 -0.74 -13.75 -11.54
C PHE A 226 -0.99 -12.94 -10.24
N SER A 227 -0.44 -13.39 -9.11
CA SER A 227 -0.63 -12.73 -7.82
C SER A 227 0.05 -11.35 -7.74
N ALA A 228 1.15 -11.14 -8.48
CA ALA A 228 1.88 -9.89 -8.47
C ALA A 228 1.04 -8.71 -9.00
N TYR A 229 0.14 -8.95 -9.95
CA TYR A 229 -0.71 -7.88 -10.49
C TYR A 229 -1.76 -7.36 -9.51
N TRP A 230 -2.07 -8.08 -8.43
CA TRP A 230 -2.92 -7.57 -7.36
C TRP A 230 -2.34 -6.33 -6.69
N ALA A 231 -1.01 -6.22 -6.59
CA ALA A 231 -0.36 -5.02 -6.07
C ALA A 231 -0.63 -3.75 -6.91
N VAL A 232 -0.96 -3.91 -8.20
CA VAL A 232 -1.36 -2.76 -9.04
C VAL A 232 -2.78 -2.32 -8.70
N ILE A 233 -3.68 -3.27 -8.43
CA ILE A 233 -5.06 -2.98 -8.01
C ILE A 233 -5.05 -2.13 -6.73
N SER A 234 -4.18 -2.47 -5.77
CA SER A 234 -4.15 -1.74 -4.49
C SER A 234 -3.80 -0.27 -4.62
N VAL A 235 -2.93 0.09 -5.56
CA VAL A 235 -2.58 1.49 -5.82
C VAL A 235 -3.82 2.30 -6.18
N PHE A 236 -4.65 1.78 -7.10
CA PHE A 236 -5.88 2.48 -7.51
C PHE A 236 -6.92 2.53 -6.40
N VAL A 237 -7.10 1.43 -5.67
CA VAL A 237 -8.09 1.33 -4.59
C VAL A 237 -7.74 2.23 -3.41
N TYR A 238 -6.48 2.26 -2.97
CA TYR A 238 -6.05 3.17 -1.89
C TYR A 238 -6.08 4.62 -2.33
N TYR A 239 -5.73 4.92 -3.59
CA TYR A 239 -5.84 6.27 -4.11
C TYR A 239 -7.30 6.77 -4.10
N TYR A 240 -8.24 5.90 -4.48
CA TYR A 240 -9.67 6.18 -4.36
C TYR A 240 -10.07 6.48 -2.90
N GLU A 241 -9.62 5.69 -1.92
CA GLU A 241 -9.92 5.92 -0.50
C GLU A 241 -9.39 7.27 0.00
N VAL A 242 -8.17 7.63 -0.39
CA VAL A 242 -7.58 8.93 -0.04
C VAL A 242 -8.44 10.07 -0.61
N ILE A 243 -8.85 9.99 -1.87
CA ILE A 243 -9.73 11.00 -2.47
C ILE A 243 -11.09 11.04 -1.77
N ALA A 244 -11.75 9.89 -1.59
CA ALA A 244 -13.06 9.81 -0.97
C ALA A 244 -13.05 10.39 0.46
N ARG A 245 -12.03 10.03 1.25
CA ARG A 245 -11.88 10.49 2.63
C ARG A 245 -11.53 11.97 2.73
N PHE A 246 -10.55 12.46 1.97
CA PHE A 246 -10.03 13.80 2.17
C PHE A 246 -10.68 14.87 1.29
N ALA A 247 -11.12 14.52 0.08
CA ALA A 247 -11.80 15.48 -0.81
C ALA A 247 -13.32 15.52 -0.58
N PHE A 248 -13.94 14.38 -0.26
CA PHE A 248 -15.39 14.26 -0.11
C PHE A 248 -15.85 14.06 1.34
N ASN A 249 -14.92 13.98 2.30
CA ASN A 249 -15.20 13.69 3.71
C ASN A 249 -16.09 12.42 3.87
N SER A 250 -15.82 11.41 3.03
CA SER A 250 -16.65 10.21 2.84
C SER A 250 -15.77 8.96 2.85
N PRO A 251 -15.27 8.52 4.03
CA PRO A 251 -14.47 7.30 4.14
C PRO A 251 -15.28 6.07 3.70
N THR A 252 -14.62 5.09 3.08
CA THR A 252 -15.32 3.88 2.65
C THR A 252 -15.20 2.75 3.67
N ASN A 253 -16.22 1.89 3.72
CA ASN A 253 -16.25 0.72 4.61
C ASN A 253 -15.56 -0.53 4.01
N TRP A 254 -15.24 -0.52 2.72
CA TRP A 254 -14.76 -1.71 1.99
C TRP A 254 -13.28 -1.66 1.61
N VAL A 255 -12.68 -0.48 1.43
CA VAL A 255 -11.31 -0.39 0.88
C VAL A 255 -10.30 -1.09 1.78
N HIS A 256 -10.29 -0.78 3.08
CA HIS A 256 -9.30 -1.35 3.99
C HIS A 256 -9.35 -2.88 4.04
N GLU A 257 -10.57 -3.42 4.20
CA GLU A 257 -10.76 -4.86 4.27
C GLU A 257 -10.47 -5.56 2.94
N SER A 258 -10.91 -4.99 1.82
CA SER A 258 -10.62 -5.56 0.49
C SER A 258 -9.12 -5.71 0.25
N MET A 259 -8.32 -4.73 0.67
CA MET A 259 -6.86 -4.77 0.52
C MET A 259 -6.20 -5.74 1.48
N PHE A 260 -6.64 -5.76 2.73
CA PHE A 260 -6.16 -6.72 3.73
C PHE A 260 -6.34 -8.17 3.25
N LEU A 261 -7.55 -8.51 2.78
CA LEU A 261 -7.88 -9.85 2.31
C LEU A 261 -7.13 -10.22 1.02
N MET A 262 -7.05 -9.29 0.07
CA MET A 262 -6.30 -9.47 -1.17
C MET A 262 -4.81 -9.75 -0.90
N TYR A 263 -4.17 -8.97 -0.03
CA TYR A 263 -2.77 -9.20 0.32
C TYR A 263 -2.57 -10.54 1.04
N GLY A 264 -3.50 -10.94 1.92
CA GLY A 264 -3.47 -12.27 2.54
C GLY A 264 -3.42 -13.40 1.51
N MET A 265 -4.26 -13.35 0.48
CA MET A 265 -4.21 -14.30 -0.62
C MET A 265 -2.89 -14.20 -1.40
N GLN A 266 -2.40 -12.97 -1.64
CA GLN A 266 -1.15 -12.74 -2.37
C GLN A 266 0.03 -13.41 -1.67
N TYR A 267 0.13 -13.27 -0.34
CA TYR A 267 1.19 -13.90 0.46
C TYR A 267 1.17 -15.42 0.33
N MET A 268 -0.02 -16.04 0.36
CA MET A 268 -0.16 -17.49 0.24
C MET A 268 0.30 -18.00 -1.14
N LEU A 269 -0.06 -17.30 -2.21
CA LEU A 269 0.33 -17.70 -3.58
C LEU A 269 1.80 -17.42 -3.89
N ALA A 270 2.34 -16.31 -3.37
CA ALA A 270 3.73 -15.90 -3.63
C ALA A 270 4.77 -16.79 -2.91
N GLY A 271 4.38 -17.50 -1.84
CA GLY A 271 5.29 -18.35 -1.06
C GLY A 271 6.01 -19.40 -1.91
N ALA A 272 5.29 -20.13 -2.77
CA ALA A 272 5.92 -21.14 -3.63
C ALA A 272 6.94 -20.55 -4.62
N TYR A 273 6.62 -19.38 -5.20
CA TYR A 273 7.52 -18.65 -6.08
C TYR A 273 8.77 -18.17 -5.34
N ALA A 274 8.60 -17.57 -4.16
CA ALA A 274 9.71 -17.15 -3.34
C ALA A 274 10.61 -18.32 -2.90
N TYR A 275 10.04 -19.53 -2.70
CA TYR A 275 10.83 -20.72 -2.37
C TYR A 275 11.62 -21.23 -3.58
N LYS A 276 11.04 -21.15 -4.79
CA LYS A 276 11.71 -21.44 -6.07
C LYS A 276 12.90 -20.52 -6.30
N GLU A 277 12.75 -19.22 -6.05
CA GLU A 277 13.81 -18.20 -6.25
C GLU A 277 14.77 -18.07 -5.07
N ASP A 278 14.70 -19.00 -4.11
CA ASP A 278 15.60 -19.02 -2.95
C ASP A 278 15.57 -17.73 -2.10
N GLN A 279 14.37 -17.12 -2.03
CA GLN A 279 14.08 -15.88 -1.29
C GLN A 279 13.49 -16.14 0.11
N HIS A 280 13.28 -17.41 0.47
CA HIS A 280 12.87 -17.72 1.83
C HIS A 280 14.02 -17.42 2.77
N VAL A 281 13.71 -16.77 3.89
CA VAL A 281 14.70 -16.49 4.92
C VAL A 281 15.24 -17.82 5.44
N ARG A 282 16.56 -18.02 5.32
CA ARG A 282 17.29 -19.16 5.86
C ARG A 282 18.39 -18.67 6.81
N VAL A 283 18.81 -19.54 7.72
CA VAL A 283 19.90 -19.28 8.65
C VAL A 283 21.15 -19.98 8.12
N ASP A 284 21.93 -19.29 7.28
CA ASP A 284 22.95 -19.93 6.42
C ASP A 284 24.38 -19.97 7.02
N VAL A 285 24.55 -19.72 8.32
CA VAL A 285 25.88 -19.60 8.97
C VAL A 285 26.70 -20.89 8.89
N ILE A 286 26.05 -22.05 8.96
CA ILE A 286 26.70 -23.37 8.88
C ILE A 286 26.63 -23.90 7.44
N TYR A 287 25.54 -23.62 6.73
CA TYR A 287 25.27 -24.09 5.37
C TYR A 287 26.33 -23.62 4.37
N THR A 288 26.76 -22.37 4.48
CA THR A 288 27.82 -21.76 3.64
C THR A 288 29.17 -22.48 3.74
N LYS A 289 29.43 -23.21 4.84
CA LYS A 289 30.68 -23.95 5.03
C LYS A 289 30.66 -25.35 4.41
N PHE A 290 29.50 -25.83 3.97
CA PHE A 290 29.37 -27.17 3.41
C PHE A 290 29.84 -27.22 1.95
N SER A 291 30.42 -28.36 1.56
CA SER A 291 30.69 -28.64 0.15
C SER A 291 29.37 -28.73 -0.64
N PRO A 292 29.36 -28.57 -1.98
CA PRO A 292 28.13 -28.67 -2.78
C PRO A 292 27.35 -29.97 -2.55
N ARG A 293 28.05 -31.10 -2.34
CA ARG A 293 27.41 -32.37 -1.97
C ARG A 293 26.85 -32.35 -0.54
N GLY A 294 27.57 -31.76 0.41
CA GLY A 294 27.10 -31.61 1.80
C GLY A 294 25.85 -30.75 1.92
N LYS A 295 25.76 -29.68 1.12
CA LYS A 295 24.57 -28.83 0.98
C LYS A 295 23.37 -29.62 0.50
N ALA A 296 23.48 -30.31 -0.64
CA ALA A 296 22.39 -31.14 -1.17
C ALA A 296 21.94 -32.25 -0.20
N VAL A 297 22.86 -32.87 0.55
CA VAL A 297 22.49 -33.85 1.60
C VAL A 297 21.73 -33.17 2.75
N ALA A 298 22.17 -32.00 3.20
CA ALA A 298 21.48 -31.23 4.23
C ALA A 298 20.09 -30.80 3.77
N ASP A 299 19.93 -30.38 2.51
CA ASP A 299 18.64 -30.01 1.92
C ASP A 299 17.69 -31.20 1.83
N ILE A 300 18.18 -32.39 1.44
CA ILE A 300 17.38 -33.62 1.46
C ILE A 300 16.92 -33.96 2.89
N ILE A 301 17.80 -33.88 3.88
CA ILE A 301 17.44 -34.18 5.28
C ILE A 301 16.43 -33.16 5.81
N THR A 302 16.64 -31.87 5.57
CA THR A 302 15.75 -30.81 6.04
C THR A 302 14.42 -30.80 5.30
N SER A 303 14.37 -31.28 4.04
CA SER A 303 13.14 -31.43 3.27
C SER A 303 12.11 -32.29 3.99
N PHE A 304 12.53 -33.29 4.79
CA PHE A 304 11.63 -34.11 5.58
C PHE A 304 10.79 -33.28 6.56
N PHE A 305 11.42 -32.38 7.31
CA PHE A 305 10.74 -31.47 8.24
C PHE A 305 9.89 -30.46 7.49
N PHE A 306 10.36 -29.97 6.34
CA PHE A 306 9.59 -29.12 5.45
C PHE A 306 8.29 -29.79 5.00
N PHE A 307 8.32 -31.06 4.58
CA PHE A 307 7.11 -31.77 4.14
C PHE A 307 6.13 -32.02 5.28
N ILE A 308 6.61 -32.28 6.50
CA ILE A 308 5.74 -32.35 7.68
C ILE A 308 5.05 -31.01 7.89
N PHE A 309 5.81 -29.91 7.90
CA PHE A 309 5.28 -28.56 8.09
C PHE A 309 4.24 -28.21 7.03
N VAL A 310 4.58 -28.34 5.74
CA VAL A 310 3.68 -27.99 4.64
C VAL A 310 2.49 -28.95 4.57
N GLY A 311 2.66 -30.23 4.89
CA GLY A 311 1.58 -31.20 4.97
C GLY A 311 0.55 -30.84 6.04
N VAL A 312 1.01 -30.49 7.24
CA VAL A 312 0.12 -29.99 8.33
C VAL A 312 -0.54 -28.68 7.92
N MET A 313 0.22 -27.74 7.35
CA MET A 313 -0.31 -26.47 6.84
C MET A 313 -1.41 -26.68 5.79
N PHE A 314 -1.20 -27.59 4.83
CA PHE A 314 -2.21 -27.91 3.82
C PHE A 314 -3.47 -28.51 4.45
N TRP A 315 -3.31 -29.46 5.38
CA TRP A 315 -4.42 -30.11 6.06
C TRP A 315 -5.25 -29.14 6.91
N THR A 316 -4.60 -28.31 7.72
CA THR A 316 -5.29 -27.31 8.55
C THR A 316 -5.96 -26.24 7.71
N SER A 317 -5.28 -25.74 6.67
CA SER A 317 -5.84 -24.78 5.72
C SER A 317 -7.04 -25.34 4.98
N TRP A 318 -7.00 -26.63 4.61
CA TRP A 318 -8.14 -27.31 3.98
C TRP A 318 -9.36 -27.36 4.91
N ARG A 319 -9.17 -27.68 6.19
CA ARG A 319 -10.27 -27.66 7.18
C ARG A 319 -10.86 -26.26 7.32
N PHE A 320 -10.01 -25.23 7.45
CA PHE A 320 -10.48 -23.85 7.51
C PHE A 320 -11.28 -23.44 6.27
N ALA A 321 -10.84 -23.85 5.07
CA ALA A 321 -11.57 -23.59 3.84
C ALA A 321 -12.92 -24.33 3.82
N ALA A 322 -12.94 -25.62 4.18
CA ALA A 322 -14.15 -26.43 4.20
C ALA A 322 -15.18 -25.90 5.20
N ASP A 323 -14.76 -25.54 6.41
CA ASP A 323 -15.63 -24.97 7.45
C ASP A 323 -16.20 -23.62 7.01
N SER A 324 -15.40 -22.78 6.34
CA SER A 324 -15.83 -21.48 5.83
C SER A 324 -16.90 -21.59 4.75
N ILE A 325 -16.73 -22.56 3.83
CA ILE A 325 -17.71 -22.86 2.79
C ILE A 325 -18.99 -23.42 3.42
N GLY A 326 -18.87 -24.38 4.34
CA GLY A 326 -20.02 -25.01 4.99
C GLY A 326 -20.86 -24.06 5.83
N ASN A 327 -20.21 -23.11 6.50
CA ASN A 327 -20.87 -22.11 7.34
C ASN A 327 -21.29 -20.84 6.57
N ASN A 328 -21.00 -20.76 5.26
CA ASN A 328 -21.19 -19.55 4.45
C ASN A 328 -20.66 -18.31 5.16
N GLU A 329 -19.39 -18.37 5.57
CA GLU A 329 -18.79 -17.37 6.44
C GLU A 329 -18.60 -16.02 5.74
N HIS A 330 -19.04 -14.95 6.41
CA HIS A 330 -18.90 -13.58 5.96
C HIS A 330 -18.14 -12.76 6.99
N SER A 331 -17.57 -11.65 6.55
CA SER A 331 -16.94 -10.68 7.43
C SER A 331 -17.90 -10.09 8.45
N PHE A 332 -17.36 -9.75 9.63
CA PHE A 332 -18.03 -9.02 10.69
C PHE A 332 -18.08 -7.50 10.44
N THR A 333 -17.42 -7.01 9.39
CA THR A 333 -17.50 -5.59 9.00
C THR A 333 -18.84 -5.29 8.33
N GLU A 334 -19.16 -4.00 8.17
CA GLU A 334 -20.32 -3.54 7.41
C GLU A 334 -20.27 -3.93 5.92
N TRP A 335 -19.08 -4.18 5.36
CA TRP A 335 -18.96 -4.61 3.97
C TRP A 335 -19.38 -6.08 3.78
N GLY A 336 -19.21 -6.91 4.83
CA GLY A 336 -19.76 -8.26 4.89
C GLY A 336 -19.32 -9.16 3.73
N ILE A 337 -18.06 -9.08 3.29
CA ILE A 337 -17.53 -9.89 2.18
C ILE A 337 -17.43 -11.38 2.57
N GLN A 338 -17.64 -12.29 1.61
CA GLN A 338 -17.47 -13.73 1.84
C GLN A 338 -16.01 -14.09 2.18
N TYR A 339 -15.75 -14.88 3.21
CA TYR A 339 -14.39 -15.29 3.58
C TYR A 339 -13.91 -16.57 2.90
N TRP A 340 -14.84 -17.41 2.44
CA TRP A 340 -14.48 -18.70 1.86
C TRP A 340 -13.48 -18.60 0.68
N PRO A 341 -13.53 -17.60 -0.24
CA PRO A 341 -12.56 -17.56 -1.34
C PRO A 341 -11.13 -17.30 -0.86
N ILE A 342 -10.97 -16.50 0.19
CA ILE A 342 -9.65 -16.24 0.81
C ILE A 342 -9.13 -17.50 1.48
N LYS A 343 -9.98 -18.18 2.27
CA LYS A 343 -9.59 -19.40 2.97
C LYS A 343 -9.28 -20.55 2.00
N VAL A 344 -9.90 -20.60 0.82
CA VAL A 344 -9.55 -21.54 -0.26
C VAL A 344 -8.17 -21.25 -0.86
N MET A 345 -7.71 -20.00 -0.87
CA MET A 345 -6.34 -19.69 -1.34
C MET A 345 -5.25 -20.21 -0.39
N MET A 346 -5.57 -20.45 0.89
CA MET A 346 -4.62 -21.02 1.86
C MET A 346 -4.17 -22.45 1.48
N PRO A 347 -5.06 -23.45 1.28
CA PRO A 347 -4.64 -24.77 0.83
C PRO A 347 -4.08 -24.75 -0.60
N ILE A 348 -4.52 -23.84 -1.48
CA ILE A 348 -3.90 -23.67 -2.81
C ILE A 348 -2.44 -23.24 -2.67
N GLY A 349 -2.15 -22.22 -1.87
CA GLY A 349 -0.78 -21.75 -1.61
C GLY A 349 0.09 -22.82 -0.94
N ALA A 350 -0.45 -23.51 0.07
CA ALA A 350 0.23 -24.64 0.71
C ALA A 350 0.52 -25.78 -0.29
N GLY A 351 -0.42 -26.08 -1.19
CA GLY A 351 -0.26 -27.08 -2.24
C GLY A 351 0.82 -26.70 -3.26
N LEU A 352 0.86 -25.43 -3.69
CA LEU A 352 1.93 -24.91 -4.55
C LEU A 352 3.30 -25.00 -3.87
N LEU A 353 3.37 -24.66 -2.58
CA LEU A 353 4.59 -24.75 -1.79
C LEU A 353 5.04 -26.21 -1.61
N PHE A 354 4.11 -27.13 -1.40
CA PHE A 354 4.37 -28.57 -1.34
C PHE A 354 4.97 -29.06 -2.65
N LEU A 355 4.36 -28.73 -3.79
CA LEU A 355 4.86 -29.08 -5.11
C LEU A 355 6.26 -28.50 -5.34
N GLN A 356 6.51 -27.25 -4.94
CA GLN A 356 7.85 -26.65 -5.05
C GLN A 356 8.88 -27.41 -4.22
N GLY A 357 8.53 -27.87 -3.01
CA GLY A 357 9.40 -28.72 -2.20
C GLY A 357 9.70 -30.06 -2.86
N VAL A 358 8.71 -30.68 -3.51
CA VAL A 358 8.94 -31.89 -4.32
C VAL A 358 9.93 -31.60 -5.45
N ALA A 359 9.80 -30.45 -6.14
CA ALA A 359 10.73 -30.08 -7.18
C ALA A 359 12.16 -29.89 -6.65
N LYS A 360 12.35 -29.17 -5.53
CA LYS A 360 13.67 -29.00 -4.90
C LYS A 360 14.28 -30.34 -4.48
N LEU A 361 13.51 -31.19 -3.78
CA LEU A 361 13.98 -32.52 -3.38
C LEU A 361 14.42 -33.38 -4.57
N ILE A 362 13.66 -33.37 -5.67
CA ILE A 362 14.04 -34.09 -6.89
C ILE A 362 15.36 -33.54 -7.46
N LYS A 363 15.52 -32.22 -7.52
CA LYS A 363 16.75 -31.59 -8.00
C LYS A 363 17.95 -31.98 -7.14
N ASP A 364 17.83 -31.98 -5.82
CA ASP A 364 18.90 -32.37 -4.89
C ASP A 364 19.29 -33.85 -5.07
N ILE A 365 18.31 -34.75 -5.18
CA ILE A 365 18.55 -36.17 -5.44
C ILE A 365 19.23 -36.37 -6.80
N VAL A 366 18.77 -35.67 -7.84
CA VAL A 366 19.37 -35.75 -9.18
C VAL A 366 20.79 -35.18 -9.19
N PHE A 367 21.04 -34.09 -8.46
CA PHE A 367 22.36 -33.50 -8.30
C PHE A 367 23.35 -34.50 -7.67
N LEU A 368 22.93 -35.18 -6.60
CA LEU A 368 23.76 -36.19 -5.93
C LEU A 368 23.99 -37.43 -6.80
N THR A 369 22.99 -37.87 -7.58
CA THR A 369 23.12 -39.06 -8.43
C THR A 369 23.91 -38.81 -9.71
N ARG A 370 23.77 -37.62 -10.33
CA ARG A 370 24.53 -37.23 -11.55
C ARG A 370 25.95 -36.78 -11.25
N GLY A 371 26.26 -36.40 -10.01
CA GLY A 371 27.61 -36.08 -9.56
C GLY A 371 28.56 -37.28 -9.47
N ARG A 372 28.50 -38.27 -10.37
CA ARG A 372 29.56 -39.28 -10.55
C ARG A 372 30.44 -38.90 -11.74
N ALA A 373 31.44 -38.06 -11.48
CA ALA A 373 32.77 -38.07 -12.06
C ALA A 373 33.69 -37.31 -11.10
#